data_AF-A0A0F9L8X1-F1
#
_entry.id   AF-A0A0F9L8X1-F1
#
_cell.length_a   1.000
_cell.length_b   1.000
_cell.length_c   1.000
_cell.angle_alpha   90.00
_cell.angle_beta   90.00
_cell.angle_gamma   90.00
#
_symmetry.space_group_name_H-M   'P 1'
#
loop_
_entity.id
_entity.type
_entity.pdbx_description
1 polymer ?
#
loop_
_entity_poly.entity_id
_entity_poly.type
_entity_poly.pdbx_seq_one_letter_code
_entity_poly.pdbx_strand_id
1 'polypeptide(L)' 'MCNEKTIPVSCRTNLDGYKREQWPVEMIVRPLVGDPVKSLSGRTLKIISVTHATRKGRAVSSVDNILHPVLEIELNK' A
#
# COMPACT_ATOMS: atom_id res chain seq x y z
N MET A 1 -12.13 -5.85 -21.96
CA MET A 1 -11.59 -6.00 -20.60
C MET A 1 -11.06 -4.64 -20.19
N CYS A 2 -11.73 -3.95 -19.26
CA CYS A 2 -11.25 -2.65 -18.79
C CYS A 2 -9.98 -2.88 -17.96
N ASN A 3 -8.84 -2.34 -18.39
CA ASN A 3 -7.63 -2.29 -17.58
C ASN A 3 -7.94 -1.36 -16.39
N GLU A 4 -8.42 -1.91 -15.28
CA GLU A 4 -8.53 -1.15 -14.03
C GLU A 4 -7.10 -0.75 -13.61
N LYS A 5 -6.81 0.55 -13.68
CA LYS A 5 -5.54 1.08 -13.20
C LYS A 5 -5.53 0.97 -11.69
N THR A 6 -4.77 0.01 -11.16
CA THR A 6 -4.49 -0.09 -9.73
C THR A 6 -3.45 0.96 -9.32
N ILE A 7 -3.61 1.49 -8.12
CA ILE A 7 -2.68 2.39 -7.46
C ILE A 7 -1.81 1.54 -6.55
N PRO A 8 -0.49 1.46 -6.76
CA PRO A 8 0.39 0.71 -5.88
C PRO A 8 0.47 1.40 -4.51
N VAL A 9 0.35 0.62 -3.44
CA VAL A 9 0.38 1.10 -2.06
C VAL A 9 1.31 0.26 -1.18
N SER A 10 1.81 0.86 -0.10
CA SER A 10 2.59 0.23 0.95
C SER A 10 1.94 0.55 2.29
N CYS A 11 1.17 -0.40 2.81
CA CYS A 11 0.50 -0.25 4.09
C CYS A 11 1.45 -0.58 5.26
N ARG A 12 1.41 0.23 6.30
CA ARG A 12 2.23 0.09 7.51
C ARG A 12 1.36 0.29 8.74
N THR A 13 1.66 -0.42 9.82
CA THR A 13 1.00 -0.22 11.11
C THR A 13 2.00 -0.46 12.23
N ASN A 14 1.90 0.32 13.30
CA ASN A 14 2.70 0.15 14.52
C ASN A 14 2.02 -0.77 15.56
N LEU A 15 0.83 -1.30 15.26
CA LEU A 15 0.10 -2.16 16.18
C LEU A 15 0.71 -3.57 16.21
N ASP A 16 1.30 -3.97 17.34
CA ASP A 16 2.01 -5.25 17.49
C ASP A 16 1.16 -6.47 17.12
N GLY A 17 -0.12 -6.45 17.49
CA GLY A 17 -1.07 -7.53 17.18
C GLY A 17 -1.36 -7.71 15.69
N TYR A 18 -0.87 -6.82 14.82
CA TYR A 18 -1.10 -6.79 13.39
C TYR A 18 0.19 -6.94 12.57
N LYS A 19 1.35 -7.15 13.21
CA LYS A 19 2.65 -7.30 12.51
C LYS A 19 2.70 -8.46 11.52
N ARG A 20 1.86 -9.49 11.71
CA ARG A 20 1.76 -10.67 10.82
C ARG A 20 0.64 -10.54 9.79
N GLU A 21 -0.11 -9.43 9.82
CA GLU A 21 -1.19 -9.20 8.86
C GLU A 21 -0.62 -8.85 7.50
N GLN A 22 -1.25 -9.38 6.47
CA GLN A 22 -0.97 -9.00 5.10
C GLN A 22 -1.99 -7.95 4.68
N TRP A 23 -1.49 -6.76 4.38
CA TRP A 23 -2.27 -5.63 3.94
C TRP A 23 -2.27 -5.52 2.41
N PRO A 24 -3.27 -4.83 1.81
CA PRO A 24 -3.29 -4.58 0.38
C PRO A 24 -2.00 -3.89 -0.09
N VAL A 25 -1.50 -4.34 -1.23
CA VAL A 25 -0.34 -3.75 -1.92
C VAL A 25 -0.75 -2.89 -3.12
N GLU A 26 -2.04 -2.90 -3.45
CA GLU A 26 -2.66 -2.12 -4.51
C GLU A 26 -4.08 -1.71 -4.11
N MET A 27 -4.55 -0.58 -4.63
CA MET A 27 -5.90 -0.08 -4.42
C MET A 27 -6.51 0.37 -5.75
N ILE A 28 -7.81 0.13 -5.94
CA ILE A 28 -8.52 0.51 -7.17
C ILE A 28 -8.86 2.01 -7.15
N VAL A 29 -9.07 2.56 -5.95
CA VAL A 29 -9.41 3.97 -5.73
C VAL A 29 -8.33 4.67 -4.92
N ARG A 30 -8.26 5.99 -5.05
CA ARG A 30 -7.30 6.81 -4.29
C ARG A 30 -7.61 6.68 -2.79
N PRO A 31 -6.67 6.21 -1.95
CA PRO A 31 -6.86 6.15 -0.51
C PRO A 31 -6.95 7.55 0.11
N LEU A 32 -7.88 7.73 1.04
CA LEU A 32 -8.05 8.92 1.85
C LEU A 32 -7.94 8.60 3.35
N VAL A 33 -7.57 9.60 4.14
CA VAL A 33 -7.56 9.49 5.60
C VAL A 33 -8.98 9.23 6.09
N GLY A 34 -9.13 8.24 6.97
CA GLY A 34 -10.41 7.75 7.48
C GLY A 34 -10.94 6.52 6.75
N ASP A 35 -10.44 6.20 5.55
CA ASP A 35 -10.91 5.04 4.80
C ASP A 35 -10.58 3.72 5.52
N PRO A 36 -11.49 2.73 5.48
CA PRO A 36 -11.23 1.41 6.04
C PRO A 36 -10.34 0.58 5.09
N VAL A 37 -9.33 -0.06 5.64
CA VAL A 37 -8.47 -1.02 4.95
C VAL A 37 -8.61 -2.38 5.62
N LYS A 38 -8.98 -3.38 4.83
CA LYS A 38 -9.16 -4.76 5.28
C LYS A 38 -7.92 -5.59 4.96
N SER A 39 -7.39 -6.32 5.93
CA SER A 39 -6.32 -7.29 5.75
C SER A 39 -6.84 -8.57 5.11
N LEU A 40 -5.92 -9.40 4.61
CA LEU A 40 -6.23 -10.72 4.05
C LEU A 40 -6.87 -11.67 5.08
N SER A 41 -6.57 -11.53 6.37
CA SER A 41 -7.23 -12.32 7.44
C SER A 41 -8.62 -11.79 7.81
N GLY A 42 -9.00 -10.63 7.26
CA GLY A 42 -10.31 -10.01 7.47
C GLY A 42 -10.35 -8.95 8.56
N ARG A 43 -9.22 -8.57 9.16
CA ARG A 43 -9.17 -7.46 10.13
C ARG A 43 -9.25 -6.12 9.42
N THR A 44 -9.85 -5.13 10.07
CA THR A 44 -9.99 -3.78 9.50
C THR A 44 -9.27 -2.75 10.37
N LEU A 45 -8.51 -1.87 9.72
CA LEU A 45 -7.94 -0.65 10.31
C LEU A 45 -8.35 0.55 9.45
N LYS A 46 -8.14 1.77 9.96
CA LYS A 46 -8.36 3.02 9.23
C LYS A 46 -7.05 3.62 8.78
N ILE A 47 -7.09 4.29 7.64
CA ILE A 47 -5.99 5.12 7.17
C ILE A 47 -5.90 6.36 8.06
N ILE A 48 -4.73 6.61 8.65
CA ILE A 48 -4.47 7.83 9.43
C ILE A 48 -3.51 8.78 8.70
N SER A 49 -2.72 8.27 7.75
CA SER A 49 -1.80 9.06 6.94
C SER A 49 -1.61 8.43 5.56
N VAL A 50 -1.51 9.29 4.53
CA VAL A 50 -1.17 8.90 3.16
C VAL A 50 -0.04 9.79 2.67
N THR A 51 1.09 9.20 2.33
CA THR A 51 2.30 9.91 1.86
C THR A 51 2.75 9.35 0.51
N HIS A 52 3.40 10.17 -0.32
CA HIS A 52 4.00 9.70 -1.56
C HIS A 52 5.40 9.14 -1.30
N ALA A 53 5.69 7.97 -1.83
CA ALA A 53 6.99 7.35 -1.76
C ALA A 53 7.41 6.82 -3.15
N THR A 54 8.67 6.40 -3.24
CA THR A 54 9.19 5.70 -4.42
C THR A 54 9.74 4.34 -4.00
N ARG A 55 9.42 3.31 -4.78
CA ARG A 55 9.97 1.97 -4.60
C ARG A 55 10.95 1.68 -5.73
N LYS A 56 12.15 1.24 -5.38
CA LYS A 56 13.12 0.72 -6.36
C LYS A 56 12.57 -0.57 -6.95
N GLY A 57 12.30 -0.57 -8.25
CA GLY A 57 12.00 -1.77 -9.03
C GLY A 57 13.30 -2.45 -9.48
N ARG A 58 13.21 -3.75 -9.79
CA ARG A 58 14.26 -4.43 -10.54
C ARG A 58 13.93 -4.30 -12.03
N ALA A 59 14.76 -3.58 -12.78
CA ALA A 59 14.69 -3.64 -14.24
C ALA A 59 15.15 -5.02 -14.73
N VAL A 60 14.66 -5.44 -15.90
CA VAL A 60 15.04 -6.70 -16.58
C VAL A 60 16.52 -6.70 -16.99
N SER A 61 17.14 -5.51 -17.05
CA SER A 61 18.56 -5.28 -17.26
C SER A 61 19.20 -4.76 -15.96
N SER A 62 20.32 -5.33 -15.55
CA SER A 62 21.03 -5.07 -14.28
C SER A 62 21.57 -3.64 -14.07
N VAL A 63 21.26 -2.70 -14.97
CA VAL A 63 21.91 -1.38 -15.02
C VAL A 63 20.99 -0.22 -14.62
N ASP A 64 19.66 -0.38 -14.68
CA ASP A 64 18.72 0.72 -14.39
C ASP A 64 17.93 0.50 -13.10
N ASN A 65 18.19 1.35 -12.10
CA ASN A 65 17.35 1.46 -10.91
C ASN A 65 16.09 2.27 -11.25
N ILE A 66 15.02 1.61 -11.72
CA ILE A 66 13.75 2.28 -12.00
C ILE A 66 13.04 2.59 -10.68
N LEU A 67 12.68 3.87 -10.48
CA LEU A 67 11.87 4.31 -9.35
C LEU A 67 10.39 4.26 -9.76
N HIS A 68 9.60 3.46 -9.05
CA HIS A 68 8.15 3.41 -9.24
C HIS A 68 7.46 4.25 -8.16
N PRO A 69 6.51 5.13 -8.52
CA PRO A 69 5.71 5.85 -7.54
C PRO A 69 4.83 4.86 -6.77
N VAL A 70 4.72 5.05 -5.46
CA VAL A 70 3.87 4.24 -4.57
C VAL A 70 3.28 5.14 -3.48
N LEU A 71 2.07 4.85 -3.01
CA LEU A 71 1.53 5.52 -1.84
C LEU A 71 1.89 4.75 -0.57
N GLU A 72 2.49 5.43 0.39
CA GLU A 72 2.70 4.91 1.73
C GLU A 72 1.49 5.24 2.60
N ILE A 73 0.91 4.22 3.23
CA ILE A 73 -0.33 4.33 3.99
C ILE A 73 -0.04 3.87 5.42
N GLU A 74 -0.33 4.73 6.39
CA GLU A 74 -0.28 4.37 7.80
C GLU A 74 -1.68 3.98 8.30
N LEU A 75 -1.76 2.83 8.95
CA LEU A 75 -2.98 2.20 9.43
C LEU A 75 -3.03 2.14 10.96
N ASN A 76 -4.16 2.55 11.53
CA ASN A 76 -4.42 2.51 12.97
C ASN A 76 -5.91 2.21 13.26
N LYS A 77 -6.28 2.06 14.55
CA LYS A 77 -7.66 1.79 14.98
C LYS A 77 -8.54 3.06 14.98
#